data_AF-A0A2T4I9P1-F1
#
_entry.id   AF-A0A2T4I9P1-F1
#
_cell.length_a   1.000
_cell.length_b   1.000
_cell.length_c   1.000
_cell.angle_alpha   90.00
_cell.angle_beta   90.00
_cell.angle_gamma   90.00
#
_symmetry.space_group_name_H-M   'P 1'
#
loop_
_entity.id
_entity.type
_entity.pdbx_description
1 polymer ?
#
loop_
_entity_poly.entity_id
_entity_poly.type
_entity_poly.pdbx_seq_one_letter_code
_entity_poly.pdbx_strand_id
1 'polypeptide(L)'
;MKKLLTILGSVGLVVTTSAAVIACGDKTSQKTPDTKPTEETRKEDKEEPKKDDEKTENKEKMDFSKIDKNLGNLEPDNRNILSQDRIKEEIAKRLTVTKPDLQDFQVDHEKGTVKVTLPRFENKTIEFTFTSYLDLRKSFETNKNGKSFLDISKIKKEIAKRMNVKPEELQELSVDYNNNKGTVHSTKFTGTLTFKFNTEKK
;
A
#
# COMPACT_ATOMS: atom_id res chain seq x y z
N MET A 1 49.84 -9.94 -7.28
CA MET A 1 50.34 -8.56 -7.48
C MET A 1 49.39 -7.60 -6.77
N LYS A 2 49.95 -6.71 -5.93
CA LYS A 2 49.25 -5.68 -5.13
C LYS A 2 48.85 -4.49 -6.00
N LYS A 3 47.62 -3.96 -5.81
CA LYS A 3 47.19 -2.53 -5.83
C LYS A 3 45.84 -2.50 -5.07
N LEU A 4 45.65 -2.03 -3.82
CA LEU A 4 45.73 -0.68 -3.22
C LEU A 4 45.10 0.40 -4.13
N LEU A 5 44.21 1.31 -3.73
CA LEU A 5 43.54 1.68 -2.48
C LEU A 5 42.54 2.82 -2.86
N THR A 6 41.48 3.02 -2.07
CA THR A 6 40.81 4.32 -1.80
C THR A 6 40.02 5.02 -2.92
N ILE A 7 38.69 5.07 -2.78
CA ILE A 7 37.98 6.36 -2.73
C ILE A 7 37.04 6.36 -1.53
N LEU A 8 37.39 7.25 -0.62
CA LEU A 8 36.67 7.71 0.56
C LEU A 8 35.68 8.82 0.12
N GLY A 9 34.47 8.85 0.68
CA GLY A 9 33.52 9.97 0.52
C GLY A 9 32.10 9.46 0.25
N SER A 10 31.06 9.76 1.01
CA SER A 10 30.83 10.89 1.91
C SER A 10 29.75 10.46 2.92
N VAL A 11 30.02 10.53 4.21
CA VAL A 11 28.96 10.47 5.23
C VAL A 11 28.37 11.87 5.30
N GLY A 12 27.21 12.06 4.70
CA GLY A 12 26.42 13.27 4.84
C GLY A 12 25.91 13.40 6.28
N LEU A 13 26.54 14.28 7.04
CA LEU A 13 26.09 14.72 8.36
C LEU A 13 24.78 15.51 8.19
N VAL A 14 23.65 14.92 8.55
CA VAL A 14 22.38 15.68 8.65
C VAL A 14 22.42 16.45 9.96
N VAL A 15 22.72 17.75 9.86
CA VAL A 15 22.66 18.66 11.00
C VAL A 15 21.19 18.94 11.33
N THR A 16 20.77 18.49 12.50
CA THR A 16 19.54 18.88 13.16
C THR A 16 19.59 20.36 13.51
N THR A 17 18.77 21.18 12.86
CA THR A 17 18.44 22.52 13.37
C THR A 17 17.03 22.50 13.93
N SER A 18 16.93 22.28 15.24
CA SER A 18 15.74 22.62 16.02
C SER A 18 15.65 24.15 16.09
N ALA A 19 14.80 24.75 15.27
CA ALA A 19 14.38 26.13 15.50
C ALA A 19 13.22 26.12 16.51
N ALA A 20 13.54 26.42 17.77
CA ALA A 20 12.55 26.86 18.74
C ALA A 20 12.16 28.30 18.40
N VAL A 21 10.87 28.55 18.15
CA VAL A 21 10.33 29.91 18.14
C VAL A 21 9.58 30.10 19.46
N ILE A 22 10.31 30.58 20.45
CA ILE A 22 9.73 31.32 21.58
C ILE A 22 10.35 32.71 21.48
N ALA A 23 9.54 33.68 21.06
CA ALA A 23 9.84 35.08 21.23
C ALA A 23 8.66 35.72 21.95
N CYS A 24 8.84 35.91 23.25
CA CYS A 24 8.12 36.89 24.04
C CYS A 24 8.22 38.25 23.33
N GLY A 25 7.11 38.75 22.82
CA GLY A 25 6.98 40.16 22.44
C GLY A 25 6.90 41.01 23.69
N ASP A 26 8.02 41.63 24.05
CA ASP A 26 8.18 42.51 25.20
C ASP A 26 7.53 43.89 24.94
N LYS A 27 6.80 44.38 25.95
CA LYS A 27 6.50 45.77 26.35
C LYS A 27 6.26 46.86 25.30
N THR A 28 5.11 47.55 25.40
CA THR A 28 5.03 48.91 26.02
C THR A 28 3.63 49.53 25.90
N SER A 29 3.01 49.84 27.05
CA SER A 29 2.43 51.17 27.35
C SER A 29 1.88 51.17 28.78
N GLN A 30 2.61 51.82 29.68
CA GLN A 30 2.09 52.30 30.97
C GLN A 30 1.09 53.43 30.71
N LYS A 31 -0.06 53.38 31.40
CA LYS A 31 -0.57 54.45 32.28
C LYS A 31 -1.96 54.07 32.81
N THR A 32 -2.04 53.78 34.11
CA THR A 32 -3.20 54.09 34.97
C THR A 32 -3.02 55.53 35.50
N PRO A 33 -4.10 56.25 35.91
CA PRO A 33 -4.64 56.06 37.26
C PRO A 33 -6.18 56.14 37.40
N ASP A 34 -6.66 55.41 38.40
CA ASP A 34 -7.76 55.68 39.33
C ASP A 34 -9.11 56.22 38.86
N THR A 35 -10.17 55.41 39.02
CA THR A 35 -11.36 55.80 39.82
C THR A 35 -12.00 54.55 40.44
N LYS A 36 -12.42 54.71 41.71
CA LYS A 36 -12.92 53.70 42.66
C LYS A 36 -14.46 53.45 42.49
N PRO A 37 -15.10 52.58 43.31
CA PRO A 37 -15.94 51.46 42.88
C PRO A 37 -17.46 51.73 42.93
N THR A 38 -18.28 50.83 42.39
CA THR A 38 -19.68 50.73 42.81
C THR A 38 -20.14 49.26 42.87
N GLU A 39 -20.85 48.99 43.96
CA GLU A 39 -21.33 47.75 44.53
C GLU A 39 -22.49 47.08 43.78
N GLU A 40 -22.65 45.78 44.09
CA GLU A 40 -23.87 44.95 44.04
C GLU A 40 -24.47 44.64 42.65
N THR A 41 -24.71 43.38 42.27
CA THR A 41 -25.72 42.50 42.90
C THR A 41 -25.52 41.04 42.47
N ARG A 42 -25.78 40.11 43.39
CA ARG A 42 -25.81 38.64 43.24
C ARG A 42 -26.89 38.17 42.23
N LYS A 43 -26.66 37.03 41.54
CA LYS A 43 -27.49 35.80 41.61
C LYS A 43 -27.05 34.68 40.62
N GLU A 44 -26.81 33.51 41.22
CA GLU A 44 -27.25 32.16 40.83
C GLU A 44 -26.74 31.49 39.53
N ASP A 45 -25.84 30.52 39.76
CA ASP A 45 -25.87 29.13 39.29
C ASP A 45 -26.53 28.78 37.96
N LYS A 46 -25.67 28.28 37.04
CA LYS A 46 -25.97 27.12 36.20
C LYS A 46 -24.65 26.42 35.87
N GLU A 47 -24.31 25.43 36.70
CA GLU A 47 -23.42 24.34 36.32
C GLU A 47 -24.04 23.64 35.11
N GLU A 48 -23.47 23.85 33.93
CA GLU A 48 -23.65 22.91 32.82
C GLU A 48 -22.86 21.64 33.15
N PRO A 49 -23.50 20.46 33.16
CA PRO A 49 -22.75 19.23 33.28
C PRO A 49 -21.97 19.07 31.98
N LYS A 50 -20.64 19.18 32.06
CA LYS A 50 -19.75 18.59 31.06
C LYS A 50 -20.11 17.11 31.00
N LYS A 51 -20.93 16.74 30.02
CA LYS A 51 -21.03 15.36 29.58
C LYS A 51 -19.62 14.98 29.14
N ASP A 52 -18.94 14.23 29.99
CA ASP A 52 -17.95 13.27 29.56
C ASP A 52 -18.61 12.41 28.48
N ASP A 53 -18.39 12.79 27.21
CA ASP A 53 -18.35 11.82 26.13
C ASP A 53 -17.06 11.01 26.33
N GLU A 54 -17.00 10.23 27.43
CA GLU A 54 -16.35 8.93 27.38
C GLU A 54 -17.18 8.10 26.40
N LYS A 55 -16.97 8.37 25.12
CA LYS A 55 -17.18 7.40 24.07
C LYS A 55 -16.18 6.30 24.40
N THR A 56 -16.60 5.38 25.25
CA THR A 56 -15.94 4.11 25.47
C THR A 56 -15.85 3.50 24.08
N GLU A 57 -14.71 3.71 23.41
CA GLU A 57 -14.33 2.91 22.27
C GLU A 57 -14.38 1.50 22.82
N ASN A 58 -15.45 0.79 22.47
CA ASN A 58 -15.52 -0.63 22.62
C ASN A 58 -14.33 -1.12 21.80
N LYS A 59 -13.19 -1.32 22.47
CA LYS A 59 -12.00 -1.94 21.91
C LYS A 59 -12.42 -3.36 21.60
N GLU A 60 -13.10 -3.55 20.47
CA GLU A 60 -13.19 -4.84 19.83
C GLU A 60 -11.76 -5.32 19.71
N LYS A 61 -11.37 -6.22 20.61
CA LYS A 61 -10.07 -6.85 20.57
C LYS A 61 -10.06 -7.73 19.33
N MET A 62 -9.58 -7.18 18.23
CA MET A 62 -9.37 -7.92 17.00
C MET A 62 -8.35 -9.02 17.27
N ASP A 63 -8.74 -10.26 17.01
CA ASP A 63 -7.86 -11.42 17.12
C ASP A 63 -7.04 -11.58 15.85
N PHE A 64 -5.90 -10.88 15.80
CA PHE A 64 -4.97 -10.92 14.66
C PHE A 64 -4.38 -12.30 14.37
N SER A 65 -4.52 -13.28 15.26
CA SER A 65 -4.05 -14.65 15.03
C SER A 65 -4.90 -15.41 14.01
N LYS A 66 -6.17 -15.01 13.84
CA LYS A 66 -7.12 -15.64 12.91
C LYS A 66 -7.15 -15.01 11.53
N ILE A 67 -6.39 -13.94 11.33
CA ILE A 67 -6.36 -13.20 10.07
C ILE A 67 -5.44 -13.91 9.10
N ASP A 68 -5.97 -14.30 7.94
CA ASP A 68 -5.16 -14.81 6.86
C ASP A 68 -4.34 -13.66 6.24
N LYS A 69 -3.03 -13.75 6.44
CA LYS A 69 -2.02 -12.76 6.02
C LYS A 69 -1.64 -12.89 4.55
N ASN A 70 -2.13 -13.91 3.86
CA ASN A 70 -1.97 -14.03 2.42
C ASN A 70 -3.11 -13.28 1.72
N LEU A 71 -2.78 -12.24 0.95
CA LEU A 71 -3.74 -11.45 0.16
C LEU A 71 -4.03 -12.12 -1.21
N GLY A 72 -3.40 -13.25 -1.52
CA GLY A 72 -3.56 -13.95 -2.78
C GLY A 72 -2.87 -13.25 -3.95
N ASN A 73 -3.46 -13.37 -5.14
CA ASN A 73 -2.97 -12.69 -6.34
C ASN A 73 -3.66 -11.34 -6.53
N LEU A 74 -2.87 -10.29 -6.55
CA LEU A 74 -3.29 -8.93 -6.89
C LEU A 74 -2.83 -8.64 -8.32
N GLU A 75 -3.74 -8.85 -9.29
CA GLU A 75 -3.46 -8.61 -10.71
C GLU A 75 -2.97 -7.16 -10.93
N PRO A 76 -1.91 -6.92 -11.72
CA PRO A 76 -1.51 -5.56 -12.07
C PRO A 76 -2.53 -4.87 -13.00
N ASP A 77 -2.42 -3.55 -13.14
CA ASP A 77 -3.17 -2.81 -14.15
C ASP A 77 -2.62 -3.06 -15.58
N ASN A 78 -3.24 -2.44 -16.58
CA ASN A 78 -2.81 -2.55 -17.98
C ASN A 78 -1.45 -1.89 -18.29
N ARG A 79 -0.85 -1.16 -17.34
CA ARG A 79 0.51 -0.63 -17.40
C ARG A 79 1.50 -1.53 -16.65
N ASN A 80 1.05 -2.72 -16.24
CA ASN A 80 1.79 -3.68 -15.42
C ASN A 80 2.19 -3.10 -14.05
N ILE A 81 1.31 -2.28 -13.46
CA ILE A 81 1.54 -1.64 -12.16
C ILE A 81 0.51 -2.14 -11.15
N LEU A 82 0.98 -2.62 -10.00
CA LEU A 82 0.14 -2.87 -8.84
C LEU A 82 0.22 -1.66 -7.89
N SER A 83 -0.87 -0.89 -7.79
CA SER A 83 -0.88 0.32 -6.96
C SER A 83 -0.91 0.01 -5.46
N GLN A 84 -0.23 0.85 -4.68
CA GLN A 84 -0.29 0.77 -3.22
C GLN A 84 -1.73 0.92 -2.69
N ASP A 85 -2.54 1.79 -3.31
CA ASP A 85 -3.94 1.98 -2.91
C ASP A 85 -4.76 0.70 -3.03
N ARG A 86 -4.52 -0.12 -4.08
CA ARG A 86 -5.20 -1.41 -4.25
C ARG A 86 -4.79 -2.43 -3.20
N ILE A 87 -3.49 -2.50 -2.88
CA ILE A 87 -2.99 -3.37 -1.79
C ILE A 87 -3.60 -2.90 -0.46
N LYS A 88 -3.63 -1.58 -0.22
CA LYS A 88 -4.18 -0.97 1.00
C LYS A 88 -5.68 -1.25 1.13
N GLU A 89 -6.42 -1.22 0.03
CA GLU A 89 -7.83 -1.58 0.00
C GLU A 89 -8.08 -3.05 0.36
N GLU A 90 -7.27 -3.96 -0.16
CA GLU A 90 -7.41 -5.39 0.14
C GLU A 90 -7.14 -5.67 1.62
N ILE A 91 -6.11 -5.05 2.20
CA ILE A 91 -5.82 -5.16 3.64
C ILE A 91 -6.96 -4.58 4.47
N ALA A 92 -7.48 -3.40 4.10
CA ALA A 92 -8.58 -2.76 4.82
C ALA A 92 -9.82 -3.66 4.85
N LYS A 93 -10.15 -4.31 3.72
CA LYS A 93 -11.23 -5.31 3.62
C LYS A 93 -10.95 -6.53 4.49
N ARG A 94 -9.72 -7.07 4.44
CA ARG A 94 -9.31 -8.26 5.20
C ARG A 94 -9.39 -8.07 6.71
N LEU A 95 -9.09 -6.85 7.15
CA LEU A 95 -9.09 -6.45 8.55
C LEU A 95 -10.44 -5.83 8.97
N THR A 96 -11.39 -5.60 8.06
CA THR A 96 -12.64 -4.88 8.35
C THR A 96 -12.38 -3.50 9.00
N VAL A 97 -11.39 -2.77 8.48
CA VAL A 97 -11.04 -1.41 8.90
C VAL A 97 -11.09 -0.45 7.71
N THR A 98 -10.92 0.85 7.95
CA THR A 98 -10.84 1.86 6.88
C THR A 98 -9.40 2.09 6.43
N LYS A 99 -9.19 2.57 5.18
CA LYS A 99 -7.84 2.90 4.67
C LYS A 99 -7.06 3.88 5.59
N PRO A 100 -7.68 4.90 6.22
CA PRO A 100 -6.98 5.77 7.18
C PRO A 100 -6.52 5.08 8.46
N ASP A 101 -7.12 3.95 8.85
CA ASP A 101 -6.68 3.18 10.03
C ASP A 101 -5.33 2.47 9.78
N LEU A 102 -4.91 2.37 8.52
CA LEU A 102 -3.68 1.74 8.07
C LEU A 102 -2.55 2.78 7.91
N GLN A 103 -1.62 2.79 8.85
CA GLN A 103 -0.45 3.68 8.91
C GLN A 103 0.85 2.92 8.62
N ASP A 104 1.97 3.63 8.42
CA ASP A 104 3.30 3.08 8.13
C ASP A 104 3.31 2.00 7.03
N PHE A 105 2.59 2.28 5.94
CA PHE A 105 2.38 1.33 4.85
C PHE A 105 3.66 1.15 4.00
N GLN A 106 4.34 0.01 4.16
CA GLN A 106 5.60 -0.29 3.49
C GLN A 106 5.44 -1.52 2.59
N VAL A 107 5.56 -1.34 1.28
CA VAL A 107 5.41 -2.42 0.29
C VAL A 107 6.78 -2.80 -0.27
N ASP A 108 7.08 -4.10 -0.28
CA ASP A 108 8.20 -4.69 -1.01
C ASP A 108 7.62 -5.50 -2.19
N HIS A 109 7.65 -4.91 -3.39
CA HIS A 109 7.11 -5.54 -4.59
C HIS A 109 7.94 -6.73 -5.09
N GLU A 110 9.23 -6.78 -4.75
CA GLU A 110 10.10 -7.89 -5.16
C GLU A 110 9.81 -9.13 -4.33
N LYS A 111 9.63 -8.95 -3.01
CA LYS A 111 9.28 -10.04 -2.10
C LYS A 111 7.79 -10.35 -2.07
N GLY A 112 6.96 -9.44 -2.58
CA GLY A 112 5.50 -9.56 -2.49
C GLY A 112 5.03 -9.46 -1.04
N THR A 113 5.59 -8.52 -0.27
CA THR A 113 5.21 -8.32 1.13
C THR A 113 4.79 -6.88 1.40
N VAL A 114 3.96 -6.71 2.43
CA VAL A 114 3.54 -5.38 2.90
C VAL A 114 3.43 -5.37 4.40
N LYS A 115 4.04 -4.37 5.03
CA LYS A 115 3.93 -4.10 6.47
C LYS A 115 3.02 -2.91 6.68
N VAL A 116 2.17 -3.00 7.70
CA VAL A 116 1.23 -1.95 8.07
C VAL A 116 1.06 -1.88 9.58
N THR A 117 0.97 -0.67 10.11
CA THR A 117 0.70 -0.40 11.52
C THR A 117 -0.75 0.02 11.68
N LEU A 118 -1.43 -0.51 12.70
CA LEU A 118 -2.76 -0.07 13.10
C LEU A 118 -2.71 0.62 14.49
N PRO A 119 -2.70 1.96 14.54
CA PRO A 119 -2.60 2.70 15.80
C PRO A 119 -3.72 2.40 16.79
N ARG A 120 -4.95 2.21 16.28
CA ARG A 120 -6.14 1.91 17.09
C ARG A 120 -6.06 0.57 17.83
N PHE A 121 -5.13 -0.30 17.43
CA PHE A 121 -4.90 -1.60 18.06
C PHE A 121 -3.51 -1.64 18.71
N GLU A 122 -3.24 -0.69 19.60
CA GLU A 122 -1.98 -0.63 20.37
C GLU A 122 -0.74 -0.56 19.47
N ASN A 123 -0.84 0.16 18.35
CA ASN A 123 0.20 0.25 17.32
C ASN A 123 0.65 -1.12 16.80
N LYS A 124 -0.27 -2.10 16.70
CA LYS A 124 0.05 -3.41 16.16
C LYS A 124 0.56 -3.30 14.73
N THR A 125 1.73 -3.87 14.48
CA THR A 125 2.25 -4.06 13.12
C THR A 125 1.92 -5.47 12.60
N ILE A 126 1.47 -5.54 11.36
CA ILE A 126 1.13 -6.79 10.66
C ILE A 126 1.85 -6.80 9.32
N GLU A 127 2.43 -7.96 9.00
CA GLU A 127 3.00 -8.23 7.69
C GLU A 127 2.06 -9.16 6.90
N PHE A 128 1.74 -8.77 5.68
CA PHE A 128 0.99 -9.57 4.71
C PHE A 128 1.89 -9.95 3.54
N THR A 129 1.52 -11.05 2.88
CA THR A 129 2.14 -11.51 1.64
C THR A 129 1.14 -11.45 0.49
N PHE A 130 1.63 -11.24 -0.72
CA PHE A 130 0.84 -11.25 -1.94
C PHE A 130 1.68 -11.72 -3.13
N THR A 131 0.99 -12.12 -4.18
CA THR A 131 1.58 -12.33 -5.51
C THR A 131 1.00 -11.33 -6.49
N SER A 132 1.72 -11.04 -7.58
CA SER A 132 1.21 -10.18 -8.64
C SER A 132 1.54 -10.78 -10.00
N TYR A 133 0.49 -11.23 -10.70
CA TYR A 133 0.56 -11.69 -12.08
C TYR A 133 -0.80 -11.50 -12.75
N LEU A 134 -0.80 -11.37 -14.07
CA LEU A 134 -2.02 -11.39 -14.87
C LEU A 134 -2.55 -12.83 -14.93
N ASP A 135 -3.75 -13.05 -14.40
CA ASP A 135 -4.44 -14.34 -14.49
C ASP A 135 -5.33 -14.36 -15.73
N LEU A 136 -4.97 -15.18 -16.73
CA LEU A 136 -5.71 -15.29 -17.98
C LEU A 136 -6.99 -16.12 -17.84
N ARG A 137 -7.13 -16.92 -16.77
CA ARG A 137 -8.33 -17.72 -16.43
C ARG A 137 -8.89 -18.61 -17.54
N LYS A 138 -8.08 -18.90 -18.55
CA LYS A 138 -8.49 -19.62 -19.77
C LYS A 138 -7.48 -20.71 -20.09
N SER A 139 -7.98 -21.77 -20.71
CA SER A 139 -7.15 -22.74 -21.41
C SER A 139 -6.83 -22.26 -22.81
N PHE A 140 -5.61 -22.54 -23.24
CA PHE A 140 -5.10 -22.21 -24.57
C PHE A 140 -4.67 -23.48 -25.32
N GLU A 141 -5.10 -24.64 -24.85
CA GLU A 141 -4.86 -25.91 -25.54
C GLU A 141 -5.70 -26.01 -26.82
N THR A 142 -5.14 -26.68 -27.82
CA THR A 142 -5.80 -26.97 -29.09
C THR A 142 -5.42 -28.38 -29.54
N ASN A 143 -6.33 -29.05 -30.26
CA ASN A 143 -6.12 -30.43 -30.70
C ASN A 143 -5.83 -30.48 -32.21
N LYS A 144 -4.76 -31.17 -32.59
CA LYS A 144 -4.38 -31.42 -34.00
C LYS A 144 -3.85 -32.83 -34.09
N ASN A 145 -4.47 -33.63 -34.95
CA ASN A 145 -4.15 -35.04 -35.16
C ASN A 145 -4.14 -35.85 -33.84
N GLY A 146 -5.11 -35.60 -32.95
CA GLY A 146 -5.24 -36.31 -31.67
C GLY A 146 -4.23 -35.92 -30.59
N LYS A 147 -3.39 -34.89 -30.82
CA LYS A 147 -2.45 -34.35 -29.82
C LYS A 147 -2.90 -32.96 -29.38
N SER A 148 -2.93 -32.73 -28.06
CA SER A 148 -3.12 -31.40 -27.48
C SER A 148 -1.80 -30.63 -27.51
N PHE A 149 -1.87 -29.36 -27.91
CA PHE A 149 -0.75 -28.43 -27.91
C PHE A 149 -1.21 -27.04 -27.47
N LEU A 150 -0.31 -26.34 -26.79
CA LEU A 150 -0.55 -24.97 -26.33
C LEU A 150 -0.47 -23.98 -27.49
N ASP A 151 -1.53 -23.21 -27.69
CA ASP A 151 -1.61 -22.16 -28.71
C ASP A 151 -1.09 -20.82 -28.15
N ILE A 152 0.22 -20.62 -28.34
CA ILE A 152 0.93 -19.40 -27.91
C ILE A 152 0.35 -18.15 -28.59
N SER A 153 -0.19 -18.26 -29.82
CA SER A 153 -0.81 -17.12 -30.52
C SER A 153 -2.07 -16.65 -29.79
N LYS A 154 -2.89 -17.59 -29.29
CA LYS A 154 -4.07 -17.24 -28.48
C LYS A 154 -3.68 -16.64 -27.12
N ILE A 155 -2.64 -17.14 -26.47
CA ILE A 155 -2.10 -16.53 -25.23
C ILE A 155 -1.72 -15.07 -25.50
N LYS A 156 -0.92 -14.84 -26.56
CA LYS A 156 -0.45 -13.50 -26.95
C LYS A 156 -1.62 -12.55 -27.22
N LYS A 157 -2.65 -13.01 -27.94
CA LYS A 157 -3.86 -12.23 -28.23
C LYS A 157 -4.66 -11.90 -26.97
N GLU A 158 -4.81 -12.84 -26.05
CA GLU A 158 -5.53 -12.58 -24.80
C GLU A 158 -4.80 -11.58 -23.92
N ILE A 159 -3.47 -11.71 -23.78
CA ILE A 159 -2.66 -10.72 -23.04
C ILE A 159 -2.80 -9.35 -23.70
N ALA A 160 -2.66 -9.26 -25.02
CA ALA A 160 -2.78 -7.99 -25.75
C ALA A 160 -4.14 -7.30 -25.48
N LYS A 161 -5.22 -8.08 -25.51
CA LYS A 161 -6.56 -7.62 -25.16
C LYS A 161 -6.66 -7.12 -23.72
N ARG A 162 -6.14 -7.88 -22.75
CA ARG A 162 -6.20 -7.53 -21.31
C ARG A 162 -5.35 -6.30 -20.98
N MET A 163 -4.22 -6.16 -21.65
CA MET A 163 -3.28 -5.05 -21.46
C MET A 163 -3.59 -3.83 -22.35
N ASN A 164 -4.62 -3.90 -23.20
CA ASN A 164 -4.99 -2.84 -24.14
C ASN A 164 -3.83 -2.42 -25.06
N VAL A 165 -3.12 -3.40 -25.61
CA VAL A 165 -2.00 -3.22 -26.55
C VAL A 165 -2.23 -4.08 -27.79
N LYS A 166 -1.46 -3.85 -28.85
CA LYS A 166 -1.50 -4.71 -30.04
C LYS A 166 -0.66 -5.97 -29.83
N PRO A 167 -1.04 -7.13 -30.40
CA PRO A 167 -0.23 -8.35 -30.30
C PRO A 167 1.21 -8.21 -30.80
N GLU A 168 1.46 -7.32 -31.75
CA GLU A 168 2.80 -7.05 -32.30
C GLU A 168 3.68 -6.27 -31.32
N GLU A 169 3.08 -5.55 -30.36
CA GLU A 169 3.77 -4.77 -29.34
C GLU A 169 4.20 -5.64 -28.14
N LEU A 170 3.73 -6.88 -28.07
CA LEU A 170 4.18 -7.88 -27.10
C LEU A 170 5.42 -8.60 -27.65
N GLN A 171 6.52 -8.45 -26.93
CA GLN A 171 7.86 -8.95 -27.26
C GLN A 171 8.31 -9.95 -26.19
N GLU A 172 9.30 -10.79 -26.52
CA GLU A 172 9.92 -11.71 -25.55
C GLU A 172 8.91 -12.59 -24.77
N LEU A 173 7.85 -13.03 -25.46
CA LEU A 173 6.88 -13.95 -24.88
C LEU A 173 7.55 -15.30 -24.60
N SER A 174 7.65 -15.65 -23.32
CA SER A 174 8.14 -16.94 -22.84
C SER A 174 7.05 -17.66 -22.08
N VAL A 175 6.88 -18.96 -22.35
CA VAL A 175 5.80 -19.77 -21.77
C VAL A 175 6.39 -21.03 -21.17
N ASP A 176 6.14 -21.24 -19.89
CA ASP A 176 6.44 -22.45 -19.16
C ASP A 176 5.17 -23.30 -19.05
N TYR A 177 5.06 -24.25 -19.98
CA TYR A 177 3.94 -25.18 -20.08
C TYR A 177 3.75 -26.03 -18.82
N ASN A 178 4.84 -26.45 -18.17
CA ASN A 178 4.74 -27.35 -17.02
C ASN A 178 4.12 -26.68 -15.80
N ASN A 179 4.28 -25.35 -15.71
CA ASN A 179 3.82 -24.55 -14.58
C ASN A 179 2.66 -23.60 -14.94
N ASN A 180 2.11 -23.71 -16.15
CA ASN A 180 1.02 -22.88 -16.66
C ASN A 180 1.22 -21.37 -16.43
N LYS A 181 2.46 -20.92 -16.64
CA LYS A 181 2.89 -19.54 -16.41
C LYS A 181 3.74 -19.04 -17.55
N GLY A 182 3.93 -17.74 -17.63
CA GLY A 182 4.83 -17.16 -18.61
C GLY A 182 5.16 -15.71 -18.28
N THR A 183 6.02 -15.16 -19.12
CA THR A 183 6.44 -13.77 -19.06
C THR A 183 6.34 -13.14 -20.42
N VAL A 184 6.09 -11.85 -20.47
CA VAL A 184 6.09 -11.08 -21.72
C VAL A 184 6.53 -9.65 -21.44
N HIS A 185 7.32 -9.10 -22.36
CA HIS A 185 7.74 -7.72 -22.32
C HIS A 185 6.94 -6.89 -23.33
N SER A 186 6.79 -5.61 -23.07
CA SER A 186 6.30 -4.64 -24.05
C SER A 186 6.85 -3.27 -23.71
N THR A 187 7.13 -2.46 -24.74
CA THR A 187 7.45 -1.05 -24.55
C THR A 187 6.22 -0.21 -24.15
N LYS A 188 5.03 -0.81 -24.10
CA LYS A 188 3.77 -0.14 -23.74
C LYS A 188 3.41 -0.24 -22.25
N PHE A 189 4.07 -1.11 -21.49
CA PHE A 189 3.88 -1.23 -20.05
C PHE A 189 5.22 -1.40 -19.33
N THR A 190 5.22 -1.24 -18.01
CA THR A 190 6.46 -1.24 -17.24
C THR A 190 7.01 -2.65 -17.09
N GLY A 191 8.31 -2.83 -17.35
CA GLY A 191 9.02 -4.07 -17.05
C GLY A 191 8.49 -5.32 -17.78
N THR A 192 8.61 -6.46 -17.12
CA THR A 192 8.15 -7.76 -17.64
C THR A 192 6.89 -8.19 -16.92
N LEU A 193 5.82 -8.41 -17.67
CA LEU A 193 4.56 -8.92 -17.14
C LEU A 193 4.69 -10.43 -16.91
N THR A 194 4.44 -10.87 -15.69
CA THR A 194 4.22 -12.29 -15.40
C THR A 194 2.74 -12.61 -15.54
N PHE A 195 2.41 -13.75 -16.16
CA PHE A 195 1.05 -14.22 -16.28
C PHE A 195 0.91 -15.71 -15.95
N LYS A 196 -0.31 -16.12 -15.61
CA LYS A 196 -0.72 -17.52 -15.48
C LYS A 196 -1.93 -17.81 -16.34
N PHE A 197 -2.09 -19.06 -16.73
CA PHE A 197 -3.23 -19.56 -17.46
C PHE A 197 -3.71 -20.89 -16.88
N ASN A 198 -4.87 -21.35 -17.32
CA ASN A 198 -5.40 -22.64 -16.92
C ASN A 198 -5.06 -23.68 -17.98
N THR A 199 -5.01 -24.94 -17.59
CA THR A 199 -5.17 -26.06 -18.53
C THR A 199 -6.59 -26.59 -18.36
N GLU A 200 -7.17 -27.12 -19.44
CA GLU A 200 -8.32 -28.00 -19.25
C GLU A 200 -7.83 -29.17 -18.41
N LYS A 201 -8.48 -29.42 -17.26
CA LYS A 201 -8.10 -30.54 -16.40
C LYS A 201 -8.14 -31.81 -17.26
N LYS A 202 -7.02 -32.52 -17.33
CA LYS A 202 -6.98 -33.90 -17.82
C LYS A 202 -7.78 -34.80 -16.89
#